data_AF-A0A368A3I5-F1
#
_entry.id   AF-A0A368A3I5-F1
#
_cell.length_a   1.000
_cell.length_b   1.000
_cell.length_c   1.000
_cell.angle_alpha   90.00
_cell.angle_beta   90.00
_cell.angle_gamma   90.00
#
_symmetry.space_group_name_H-M   'P 1'
#
loop_
_entity.id
_entity.type
_entity.pdbx_description
1 polymer ?
#
loop_
_entity_poly.entity_id
_entity_poly.type
_entity_poly.pdbx_seq_one_letter_code
_entity_poly.pdbx_strand_id
1 'polypeptide(L)'
;MLIHCFMGISRSTAAAFIIACALKPSCGRKLLAVRLREQAPSATPNTRLVSLADELLSRKGRMNNAIQQIGRGCDACEGSPFILDFL
;
A
#
# COMPACT_ATOMS: atom_id res chain seq x y z
N MET A 1 -6.31 -2.47 13.65
CA MET A 1 -6.31 -3.72 12.86
C MET A 1 -4.88 -4.11 12.57
N LEU A 2 -4.52 -5.40 12.72
CA LEU A 2 -3.21 -5.92 12.33
C LEU A 2 -3.34 -6.67 11.00
N ILE A 3 -2.43 -6.42 10.06
CA ILE A 3 -2.37 -7.09 8.76
C ILE A 3 -0.96 -7.63 8.59
N HIS A 4 -0.82 -8.92 8.32
CA HIS A 4 0.49 -9.52 8.04
C HIS A 4 0.44 -10.45 6.84
N CYS A 5 1.63 -10.74 6.32
CA CYS A 5 1.87 -11.81 5.38
C CYS A 5 3.23 -12.44 5.78
N PHE A 6 3.74 -13.41 5.02
CA PHE A 6 4.98 -14.09 5.40
C PHE A 6 6.16 -13.13 5.65
N MET A 7 6.51 -12.26 4.69
CA MET A 7 7.67 -11.36 4.80
C MET A 7 7.31 -9.92 5.15
N GLY A 8 6.03 -9.59 5.38
CA GLY A 8 5.64 -8.20 5.66
C GLY A 8 5.86 -7.18 4.52
N ILE A 9 6.37 -7.58 3.35
CA ILE A 9 6.84 -6.66 2.30
C ILE A 9 5.79 -6.35 1.22
N SER A 10 5.01 -7.35 0.78
CA SER A 10 4.23 -7.23 -0.47
C SER A 10 2.71 -7.31 -0.32
N ARG A 11 2.19 -8.42 0.25
CA ARG A 11 0.74 -8.62 0.34
C ARG A 11 0.10 -7.81 1.47
N SER A 12 0.73 -7.80 2.65
CA SER A 12 0.26 -7.03 3.80
C SER A 12 0.29 -5.53 3.55
N THR A 13 1.35 -5.03 2.92
CA THR A 13 1.49 -3.60 2.56
C THR A 13 0.50 -3.19 1.48
N ALA A 14 0.24 -4.05 0.48
CA ALA A 14 -0.84 -3.84 -0.47
C ALA A 14 -2.21 -3.79 0.21
N ALA A 15 -2.52 -4.75 1.09
CA ALA A 15 -3.77 -4.77 1.83
C ALA A 15 -3.95 -3.51 2.70
N ALA A 16 -2.89 -3.07 3.42
CA ALA A 16 -2.91 -1.84 4.20
C ALA A 16 -3.22 -0.61 3.32
N PHE A 17 -2.57 -0.49 2.16
CA PHE A 17 -2.83 0.59 1.21
C PHE A 17 -4.27 0.55 0.66
N ILE A 18 -4.77 -0.63 0.29
CA ILE A 18 -6.12 -0.83 -0.23
C ILE A 18 -7.15 -0.40 0.81
N ILE A 19 -6.99 -0.85 2.06
CA ILE A 19 -7.87 -0.49 3.16
C ILE A 19 -7.86 1.01 3.41
N ALA A 20 -6.69 1.65 3.44
CA ALA A 20 -6.60 3.10 3.57
C ALA A 20 -7.34 3.83 2.43
N CYS A 21 -7.19 3.36 1.19
CA CYS A 21 -7.89 3.92 0.02
C CYS A 21 -9.41 3.68 0.04
N ALA A 22 -9.87 2.58 0.63
CA ALA A 22 -11.29 2.27 0.76
C ALA A 22 -11.94 3.12 1.87
N LEU A 23 -11.28 3.24 3.03
CA LEU A 23 -11.80 3.94 4.21
C LEU A 23 -11.68 5.46 4.12
N LYS A 24 -10.77 5.99 3.29
CA LYS A 24 -10.61 7.44 3.06
C LYS A 24 -10.66 7.82 1.59
N PRO A 25 -11.86 7.81 0.97
CA PRO A 25 -12.02 8.12 -0.45
C PRO A 25 -11.56 9.52 -0.85
N SER A 26 -11.61 10.49 0.09
CA SER A 26 -11.19 11.88 -0.12
C SER A 26 -9.68 12.07 -0.02
N CYS A 27 -8.94 11.15 0.61
CA CYS A 27 -7.49 11.27 0.74
C CYS A 27 -6.79 10.97 -0.60
N GLY A 28 -5.70 11.69 -0.86
CA GLY A 28 -4.88 11.45 -2.04
C GLY A 28 -4.22 10.08 -1.99
N ARG A 29 -4.48 9.21 -2.97
CA ARG A 29 -3.87 7.87 -3.04
C ARG A 29 -2.34 7.93 -3.12
N LYS A 30 -1.81 8.95 -3.79
CA LYS A 30 -0.36 9.23 -3.83
C LYS A 30 0.19 9.51 -2.43
N LEU A 31 -0.51 10.34 -1.64
CA LEU A 31 -0.12 10.64 -0.27
C LEU A 31 -0.12 9.38 0.60
N LEU A 32 -1.14 8.53 0.48
CA LEU A 32 -1.19 7.25 1.20
C LEU A 32 -0.06 6.30 0.80
N ALA A 33 0.31 6.25 -0.48
CA ALA A 33 1.43 5.44 -0.95
C ALA A 33 2.77 5.96 -0.41
N VAL A 34 2.97 7.28 -0.41
CA VAL A 34 4.17 7.92 0.16
C VAL A 34 4.26 7.63 1.66
N ARG A 35 3.18 7.84 2.43
CA ARG A 35 3.14 7.50 3.86
C ARG A 35 3.44 6.04 4.12
N LEU A 36 2.90 5.13 3.30
CA LEU A 36 3.23 3.71 3.39
C LEU A 36 4.74 3.47 3.21
N ARG A 37 5.38 4.09 2.22
CA ARG A 37 6.83 3.98 2.02
C ARG A 37 7.62 4.56 3.20
N GLU A 38 7.22 5.71 3.72
CA GLU A 38 7.89 6.36 4.85
C GLU A 38 7.84 5.49 6.12
N GLN A 39 6.70 4.86 6.39
CA GLN A 39 6.50 4.00 7.55
C GLN A 39 7.06 2.59 7.35
N ALA A 40 7.15 2.12 6.11
CA ALA A 40 7.68 0.82 5.75
C ALA A 40 8.65 0.92 4.56
N PRO A 41 9.95 1.23 4.80
CA PRO A 41 10.94 1.43 3.74
C PRO A 41 11.10 0.26 2.78
N SER A 42 10.85 -0.98 3.22
CA SER A 42 10.92 -2.18 2.40
C SER A 42 9.64 -2.49 1.61
N ALA A 43 8.54 -1.76 1.84
CA ALA A 43 7.24 -2.04 1.24
C ALA A 43 7.34 -2.13 -0.30
N THR A 44 6.93 -3.26 -0.87
CA THR A 44 6.82 -3.43 -2.31
C THR A 44 5.44 -4.00 -2.59
N PRO A 45 4.41 -3.14 -2.57
CA PRO A 45 3.02 -3.59 -2.58
C PRO A 45 2.72 -4.48 -3.80
N ASN A 46 2.04 -5.60 -3.55
CA ASN A 46 1.66 -6.53 -4.59
C ASN A 46 0.75 -5.87 -5.64
N THR A 47 1.27 -5.69 -6.86
CA THR A 47 0.57 -5.00 -7.95
C THR A 47 -0.73 -5.69 -8.37
N ARG A 48 -0.80 -7.02 -8.28
CA ARG A 48 -2.04 -7.77 -8.63
C ARG A 48 -3.18 -7.44 -7.66
N LEU A 49 -2.91 -7.43 -6.36
CA LEU A 49 -3.92 -7.05 -5.35
C LEU A 49 -4.37 -5.60 -5.52
N VAL A 50 -3.43 -4.70 -5.77
CA VAL A 50 -3.72 -3.27 -5.96
C VAL A 50 -4.56 -3.05 -7.22
N SER A 51 -4.27 -3.75 -8.32
CA SER A 51 -5.07 -3.67 -9.55
C SER A 51 -6.51 -4.14 -9.36
N LEU A 52 -6.72 -5.27 -8.67
CA LEU A 52 -8.06 -5.76 -8.37
C LEU A 52 -8.84 -4.74 -7.52
N ALA A 53 -8.19 -4.16 -6.51
CA ALA A 53 -8.83 -3.15 -5.68
C ALA A 53 -9.10 -1.84 -6.44
N ASP A 54 -8.19 -1.41 -7.32
CA ASP A 54 -8.39 -0.21 -8.14
C ASP A 54 -9.65 -0.32 -8.99
N GLU A 55 -9.85 -1.49 -9.63
CA GLU A 55 -11.03 -1.81 -10.42
C GLU A 55 -12.30 -1.84 -9.55
N LEU A 56 -12.30 -2.64 -8.48
CA LEU A 56 -13.46 -2.81 -7.59
C LEU A 56 -13.89 -1.50 -6.92
N LEU A 57 -12.93 -0.60 -6.63
CA LEU A 57 -13.20 0.71 -6.03
C LEU A 57 -13.38 1.82 -7.08
N SER A 58 -13.45 1.48 -8.37
CA SER A 58 -13.63 2.42 -9.48
C SER A 58 -12.62 3.58 -9.46
N ARG A 59 -11.36 3.27 -9.18
CA ARG A 59 -10.29 4.27 -9.02
C ARG A 59 -9.62 4.68 -10.32
N LYS A 60 -9.94 4.03 -11.44
CA LYS A 60 -9.49 4.42 -12.80
C LYS A 60 -7.97 4.47 -12.92
N GLY A 61 -7.29 3.44 -12.42
CA GLY A 61 -5.84 3.26 -12.41
C GLY A 61 -5.08 4.13 -11.40
N ARG A 62 -5.77 4.95 -10.59
CA ARG A 62 -5.13 5.93 -9.70
C ARG A 62 -4.43 5.29 -8.49
N MET A 63 -4.85 4.12 -8.03
CA MET A 63 -4.15 3.34 -7.00
C MET A 63 -2.90 2.69 -7.59
N ASN A 64 -3.01 2.08 -8.78
CA ASN A 64 -1.87 1.52 -9.49
C ASN A 64 -0.78 2.56 -9.76
N ASN A 65 -1.16 3.74 -10.24
CA ASN A 65 -0.24 4.85 -10.47
C ASN A 65 0.48 5.32 -9.19
N ALA A 66 -0.22 5.32 -8.05
CA ALA A 66 0.36 5.71 -6.76
C ALA A 66 1.41 4.70 -6.29
N ILE A 67 1.13 3.39 -6.40
CA ILE A 67 2.10 2.35 -6.05
C ILE A 67 3.28 2.33 -7.02
N GLN A 68 3.06 2.53 -8.32
CA GLN A 68 4.14 2.66 -9.29
C GLN A 68 5.09 3.84 -8.97
N GLN A 69 4.55 4.97 -8.51
CA GLN A 69 5.36 6.15 -8.17
C GLN A 69 6.30 5.92 -6.98
N ILE A 70 5.92 5.09 -6.00
CA ILE A 70 6.79 4.76 -4.86
C ILE A 70 7.78 3.61 -5.14
N GLY A 71 7.66 2.96 -6.31
CA GLY A 71 8.59 1.94 -6.79
C GLY A 71 8.79 0.72 -5.89
N ARG A 72 9.87 -0.02 -6.16
CA ARG A 72 10.38 -1.10 -5.29
C ARG A 72 10.99 -0.49 -4.02
N GLY A 73 10.76 -1.13 -2.87
CA GLY A 73 11.36 -0.73 -1.60
C GLY A 73 12.83 -1.11 -1.46
N CYS A 74 13.43 -0.70 -0.35
CA CYS A 74 14.78 -1.13 0.00
C CYS A 74 14.82 -2.65 0.23
N ASP A 75 15.99 -3.24 0.04
CA ASP A 75 16.19 -4.66 0.32
C ASP A 75 16.00 -4.94 1.81
N ALA A 76 15.31 -6.05 2.09
CA ALA A 76 15.05 -6.52 3.45
C ALA A 76 14.73 -8.02 3.42
N CYS A 77 15.14 -8.75 4.46
CA CYS A 77 14.74 -10.14 4.66
C CYS A 77 13.26 -10.23 5.08
N GLU A 78 12.79 -9.26 5.86
CA GLU A 78 11.40 -9.12 6.31
C GLU A 78 11.05 -7.64 6.53
N GLY A 79 9.76 -7.32 6.55
CA GLY A 79 9.27 -5.99 6.86
C GLY A 79 9.16 -5.77 8.37
N SER A 80 9.61 -4.61 8.84
CA SER A 80 9.37 -4.18 10.22
C SER A 80 7.91 -3.83 10.44
N PRO A 81 7.31 -4.17 11.60
CA PRO A 81 5.99 -3.68 11.97
C PRO A 81 5.95 -2.15 11.96
N PHE A 82 4.85 -1.59 11.46
CA PHE A 82 4.67 -0.14 11.32
C PHE A 82 3.21 0.24 11.53
N ILE A 83 2.98 1.52 11.77
CA ILE A 83 1.64 2.11 11.84
C ILE A 83 1.41 2.89 10.56
N LEU A 84 0.37 2.54 9.80
CA LEU A 84 -0.10 3.36 8.71
C LEU A 84 -1.27 4.20 9.21
N ASP A 85 -1.00 5.46 9.54
CA ASP A 85 -2.06 6.38 9.90
C ASP A 85 -2.67 7.03 8.66
N PHE A 86 -4.00 6.91 8.58
CA PHE A 86 -4.81 7.46 7.51
C PHE A 86 -6.12 8.03 8.05
N LEU A 87 -6.35 8.04 9.37
CA LEU A 87 -7.57 8.60 9.96
C LEU A 87 -7.51 10.13 10.08
#